data_AF-A0A078MII5-F1
#
_entry.id   AF-A0A078MII5-F1
#
_cell.length_a   1.000
_cell.length_b   1.000
_cell.length_c   1.000
_cell.angle_alpha   90.00
_cell.angle_beta   90.00
_cell.angle_gamma   90.00
#
_symmetry.space_group_name_H-M   'P 1'
#
loop_
_entity.id
_entity.type
_entity.pdbx_description
1 polymer ?
#
loop_
_entity_poly.entity_id
_entity_poly.type
_entity_poly.pdbx_seq_one_letter_code
_entity_poly.pdbx_strand_id
1 'polypeptide(L)'
;MQQKWTDRPPSGDGIEVVLEAWPAFLRAHGSLLAKALPPLVGFGIFVMYFYRNHFYPSFDLFQFSSLLLAAACIGFAIVGAVIVMTVLPGAALYHWFLNTKKIKDELVYAMPYSENALSKAVWQLVLLVYFAPFTLVGLGLVTSLVLAPGLYVHTGLLWPGLIGLAFGIALQIRFDLPRWSFLSYIWTAYIPFLILFVLLSTVLQSSLPIIEKLDDVWHYPILWAIPLVIAAMVTVCAMGHFAGWNAALLFGLFFGLVVAGYSGVLTTVPERAIKGLGLGAYEAEMIVLDPDFCNRELSELGIAEDCTLRNVHVVWSFGDAIVLRPALDQPLQVQIPAMFIRSLARKAEGDR
;
A
#
# COMPACT_ATOMS: atom_id res chain seq x y z
N MET A 1 -25.89 34.02 26.47
CA MET A 1 -26.14 32.63 26.05
C MET A 1 -25.19 32.32 24.91
N GLN A 2 -24.19 31.45 25.12
CA GLN A 2 -23.25 31.05 24.08
C GLN A 2 -23.87 29.91 23.26
N GLN A 3 -23.91 30.07 21.93
CA GLN A 3 -24.37 29.04 20.99
C GLN A 3 -23.51 27.78 21.12
N LYS A 4 -24.16 26.61 21.11
CA LYS A 4 -23.46 25.33 21.09
C LYS A 4 -22.69 25.22 19.77
N TRP A 5 -21.54 24.57 19.81
CA TRP A 5 -20.70 24.31 18.63
C TRP A 5 -21.45 23.58 17.50
N THR A 6 -22.50 22.81 17.82
CA THR A 6 -23.41 22.16 16.87
C THR A 6 -24.27 23.12 16.05
N ASP A 7 -24.36 24.38 16.46
CA ASP A 7 -25.34 25.34 15.92
C ASP A 7 -24.69 26.38 14.99
N ARG A 8 -23.40 26.22 14.64
CA ARG A 8 -22.70 27.13 13.72
C ARG A 8 -22.86 26.66 12.26
N PRO A 9 -23.23 27.56 11.33
CA PRO A 9 -23.26 27.21 9.91
C PRO A 9 -21.82 27.01 9.37
N PRO A 10 -21.61 26.06 8.44
CA PRO A 10 -20.31 25.80 7.83
C PRO A 10 -19.83 27.05 7.07
N SER A 11 -18.59 27.47 7.31
CA SER A 11 -17.95 28.57 6.60
C SER A 11 -17.33 28.01 5.33
N GLY A 12 -17.86 28.41 4.16
CA GLY A 12 -17.51 27.84 2.84
C GLY A 12 -16.02 27.87 2.47
N ASP A 13 -15.26 26.95 3.05
CA ASP A 13 -13.91 26.59 2.68
C ASP A 13 -13.94 25.62 1.51
N GLY A 14 -12.97 25.71 0.60
CA GLY A 14 -12.92 24.84 -0.59
C GLY A 14 -12.89 23.34 -0.27
N ILE A 15 -12.39 22.96 0.92
CA ILE A 15 -12.43 21.58 1.41
C ILE A 15 -13.86 21.15 1.76
N GLU A 16 -14.66 22.02 2.39
CA GLU A 16 -16.06 21.72 2.73
C GLU A 16 -16.91 21.55 1.46
N VAL A 17 -16.71 22.42 0.46
CA VAL A 17 -17.39 22.31 -0.84
C VAL A 17 -17.09 20.97 -1.52
N VAL A 18 -15.82 20.52 -1.49
CA VAL A 18 -15.44 19.22 -2.05
C VAL A 18 -16.05 18.07 -1.24
N LEU A 19 -16.05 18.17 0.09
CA LEU A 19 -16.62 17.15 0.98
C LEU A 19 -18.14 16.99 0.82
N GLU A 20 -18.86 18.08 0.53
CA GLU A 20 -20.30 18.06 0.26
C GLU A 20 -20.62 17.56 -1.17
N ALA A 21 -19.80 17.94 -2.15
CA ALA A 21 -19.99 17.54 -3.54
C ALA A 21 -19.66 16.06 -3.79
N TRP A 22 -18.68 15.51 -3.06
CA TRP A 22 -18.16 14.15 -3.30
C TRP A 22 -19.22 13.03 -3.14
N PRO A 23 -20.04 12.99 -2.08
CA PRO A 23 -21.11 12.01 -1.95
C PRO A 23 -22.17 12.15 -3.05
N ALA A 24 -22.49 13.37 -3.46
CA ALA A 24 -23.45 13.63 -4.53
C ALA A 24 -22.93 13.11 -5.88
N PHE A 25 -21.65 13.35 -6.17
CA PHE A 25 -20.97 12.82 -7.36
C PHE A 25 -20.98 11.29 -7.38
N LEU A 26 -20.60 10.64 -6.28
CA LEU A 26 -20.59 9.17 -6.19
C LEU A 26 -21.98 8.56 -6.34
N ARG A 27 -23.03 9.21 -5.81
CA ARG A 27 -24.41 8.75 -6.01
C ARG A 27 -24.86 8.90 -7.46
N ALA A 28 -24.48 9.99 -8.13
CA ALA A 28 -24.87 10.26 -9.51
C ALA A 28 -24.13 9.37 -10.53
N HIS A 29 -22.83 9.13 -10.33
CA HIS A 29 -21.97 8.47 -11.32
C HIS A 29 -21.39 7.12 -10.86
N GLY A 30 -21.64 6.70 -9.62
CA GLY A 30 -21.04 5.48 -9.05
C GLY A 30 -21.39 4.21 -9.83
N SER A 31 -22.62 4.10 -10.34
CA SER A 31 -23.03 2.94 -11.15
C SER A 31 -22.34 2.89 -12.52
N LEU A 32 -22.05 4.04 -13.11
CA LEU A 32 -21.28 4.16 -14.35
C LEU A 32 -19.80 3.83 -14.09
N LEU A 33 -19.23 4.41 -13.04
CA LEU A 33 -17.85 4.16 -12.62
C LEU A 33 -17.62 2.68 -12.33
N ALA A 34 -18.53 2.02 -11.60
CA ALA A 34 -18.43 0.60 -11.30
C ALA A 34 -18.45 -0.30 -12.56
N LYS A 35 -19.11 0.14 -13.65
CA LYS A 35 -19.18 -0.61 -14.91
C LYS A 35 -17.99 -0.34 -15.83
N ALA A 36 -17.57 0.92 -15.95
CA ALA A 36 -16.56 1.33 -16.92
C ALA A 36 -15.12 1.27 -16.37
N LEU A 37 -14.93 1.55 -15.07
CA LEU A 37 -13.61 1.67 -14.48
C LEU A 37 -12.84 0.33 -14.44
N PRO A 38 -13.44 -0.81 -14.03
CA PRO A 38 -12.72 -2.08 -14.02
C PRO A 38 -12.13 -2.49 -15.38
N PRO A 39 -12.89 -2.54 -16.49
CA PRO A 39 -12.30 -2.93 -17.78
C PRO A 39 -11.24 -1.94 -18.28
N LEU A 40 -11.40 -0.63 -18.03
CA LEU A 40 -10.39 0.36 -18.39
C LEU A 40 -9.09 0.19 -17.60
N VAL A 41 -9.19 -0.04 -16.29
CA VAL A 41 -8.03 -0.29 -15.43
C VAL A 41 -7.34 -1.59 -15.79
N GLY A 42 -8.11 -2.67 -16.00
CA GLY A 42 -7.59 -3.96 -16.46
C GLY A 42 -6.85 -3.83 -17.78
N PHE A 43 -7.43 -3.12 -18.75
CA PHE A 43 -6.80 -2.85 -20.03
C PHE A 43 -5.50 -2.04 -19.87
N GLY A 44 -5.52 -0.97 -19.06
CA GLY A 44 -4.33 -0.17 -18.77
C GLY A 44 -3.20 -0.98 -18.12
N ILE A 45 -3.54 -1.93 -17.24
CA ILE A 45 -2.59 -2.87 -16.62
C ILE A 45 -1.89 -3.71 -17.69
N PHE A 46 -2.64 -4.34 -18.60
CA PHE A 46 -2.05 -5.14 -19.68
C PHE A 46 -1.20 -4.29 -20.63
N VAL A 47 -1.70 -3.12 -21.04
CA VAL A 47 -0.96 -2.21 -21.94
C VAL A 47 0.36 -1.76 -21.33
N MET A 48 0.36 -1.36 -20.04
CA MET A 48 1.61 -1.02 -19.35
C MET A 48 2.56 -2.22 -19.24
N TYR A 49 2.03 -3.41 -18.97
CA TYR A 49 2.84 -4.63 -18.89
C TYR A 49 3.54 -4.94 -20.22
N PHE A 50 2.79 -4.88 -21.32
CA PHE A 50 3.28 -5.10 -22.68
C PHE A 50 4.30 -4.06 -23.11
N TYR A 51 4.01 -2.79 -22.84
CA TYR A 51 4.94 -1.69 -23.10
C TYR A 51 6.28 -1.88 -22.36
N ARG A 52 6.23 -2.22 -21.07
CA ARG A 52 7.44 -2.42 -20.24
C ARG A 52 8.26 -3.65 -20.66
N ASN A 53 7.61 -4.67 -21.21
CA ASN A 53 8.28 -5.88 -21.70
C ASN A 53 8.56 -5.84 -23.20
N HIS A 54 8.32 -4.73 -23.90
CA HIS A 54 8.57 -4.56 -25.34
C HIS A 54 7.97 -5.65 -26.23
N PHE A 55 6.79 -6.16 -25.85
CA PHE A 55 6.06 -7.20 -26.60
C PHE A 55 4.58 -6.83 -26.66
N TYR A 56 3.94 -7.09 -27.80
CA TYR A 56 2.48 -6.98 -27.96
C TYR A 56 1.92 -8.34 -28.40
N PRO A 57 0.88 -8.86 -27.72
CA PRO A 57 0.28 -10.14 -28.09
C PRO A 57 -0.47 -10.06 -29.43
N SER A 58 -0.56 -11.20 -30.12
CA SER A 58 -1.30 -11.36 -31.39
C SER A 58 -2.82 -11.41 -31.22
N PHE A 59 -3.32 -11.59 -30.00
CA PHE A 59 -4.75 -11.74 -29.70
C PHE A 59 -5.35 -10.44 -29.16
N ASP A 60 -6.66 -10.27 -29.38
CA ASP A 60 -7.40 -9.11 -28.91
C ASP A 60 -7.77 -9.26 -27.41
N LEU A 61 -7.28 -8.32 -26.59
CA LEU A 61 -7.54 -8.25 -25.15
C LEU A 61 -9.04 -8.14 -24.83
N PHE A 62 -9.83 -7.50 -25.69
CA PHE A 62 -11.27 -7.30 -25.46
C PHE A 62 -12.09 -8.58 -25.63
N GLN A 63 -11.53 -9.60 -26.29
CA GLN A 63 -12.16 -10.93 -26.35
C GLN A 63 -12.14 -11.64 -24.98
N PHE A 64 -11.23 -11.26 -24.08
CA PHE A 64 -11.09 -11.82 -22.74
C PHE A 64 -11.51 -10.82 -21.66
N SER A 65 -12.79 -10.42 -21.69
CA SER A 65 -13.38 -9.53 -20.68
C SER A 65 -13.18 -10.04 -19.24
N SER A 66 -13.14 -11.36 -19.03
CA SER A 66 -12.83 -11.99 -17.75
C SER A 66 -11.40 -11.73 -17.27
N LEU A 67 -10.40 -11.73 -18.16
CA LEU A 67 -9.01 -11.42 -17.82
C LEU A 67 -8.83 -9.94 -17.47
N LEU A 68 -9.47 -9.04 -18.23
CA LEU A 68 -9.47 -7.61 -17.94
C LEU A 68 -10.06 -7.34 -16.55
N LEU A 69 -11.20 -7.96 -16.24
CA LEU A 69 -11.84 -7.82 -14.93
C LEU A 69 -10.96 -8.38 -13.81
N ALA A 70 -10.35 -9.55 -14.01
CA ALA A 70 -9.49 -10.17 -13.00
C ALA A 70 -8.23 -9.33 -12.73
N ALA A 71 -7.58 -8.81 -13.77
CA ALA A 71 -6.45 -7.89 -13.64
C ALA A 71 -6.84 -6.62 -12.87
N ALA A 72 -8.01 -6.05 -13.18
CA ALA A 72 -8.52 -4.89 -12.48
C ALA A 72 -8.80 -5.18 -11.00
N CYS A 73 -9.41 -6.32 -10.68
CA CYS A 73 -9.66 -6.74 -9.31
C CYS A 73 -8.36 -6.87 -8.51
N ILE A 74 -7.31 -7.48 -9.08
CA ILE A 74 -6.00 -7.58 -8.43
C ILE A 74 -5.38 -6.18 -8.25
N GLY A 75 -5.44 -5.33 -9.28
CA GLY A 75 -4.94 -3.95 -9.20
C GLY A 75 -5.65 -3.14 -8.11
N PHE A 76 -6.98 -3.20 -8.05
CA PHE A 76 -7.77 -2.56 -7.01
C PHE A 76 -7.51 -3.15 -5.63
N ALA A 77 -7.25 -4.46 -5.51
CA ALA A 77 -6.89 -5.07 -4.24
C ALA A 77 -5.53 -4.55 -3.73
N ILE A 78 -4.53 -4.43 -4.61
CA ILE A 78 -3.19 -3.92 -4.26
C ILE A 78 -3.28 -2.45 -3.83
N VAL A 79 -3.89 -1.59 -4.66
CA VAL A 79 -4.01 -0.15 -4.36
C VAL A 79 -4.94 0.10 -3.17
N GLY A 80 -6.05 -0.64 -3.12
CA GLY A 80 -7.02 -0.61 -2.02
C GLY A 80 -6.39 -1.02 -0.70
N ALA A 81 -5.49 -2.01 -0.67
CA ALA A 81 -4.77 -2.39 0.53
C ALA A 81 -3.91 -1.22 1.08
N VAL A 82 -3.20 -0.49 0.21
CA VAL A 82 -2.43 0.70 0.63
C VAL A 82 -3.35 1.78 1.19
N ILE A 83 -4.45 2.08 0.51
CA ILE A 83 -5.45 3.06 0.98
C ILE A 83 -6.01 2.64 2.35
N VAL A 84 -6.40 1.37 2.51
CA VAL A 84 -6.89 0.85 3.79
C VAL A 84 -5.83 0.97 4.87
N MET A 85 -4.57 0.63 4.60
CA MET A 85 -3.48 0.75 5.56
C MET A 85 -3.19 2.22 5.96
N THR A 86 -3.54 3.20 5.11
CA THR A 86 -3.43 4.63 5.49
C THR A 86 -4.60 5.15 6.33
N VAL A 87 -5.81 4.62 6.16
CA VAL A 87 -7.02 5.10 6.87
C VAL A 87 -7.27 4.33 8.16
N LEU A 88 -7.08 3.01 8.12
CA LEU A 88 -7.46 2.09 9.18
C LEU A 88 -6.80 2.38 10.54
N PRO A 89 -5.51 2.76 10.63
CA PRO A 89 -4.90 3.12 11.92
C PRO A 89 -5.61 4.28 12.61
N GLY A 90 -5.97 5.31 11.83
CA GLY A 90 -6.72 6.47 12.31
C GLY A 90 -8.14 6.12 12.74
N ALA A 91 -8.83 5.34 11.91
CA ALA A 91 -10.19 4.86 12.16
C ALA A 91 -10.28 4.05 13.45
N ALA A 92 -9.36 3.09 13.63
CA ALA A 92 -9.33 2.21 14.79
C ALA A 92 -9.12 2.99 16.09
N LEU A 93 -8.14 3.91 16.14
CA LEU A 93 -7.94 4.77 17.31
C LEU A 93 -9.13 5.69 17.58
N TYR A 94 -9.74 6.26 16.54
CA TYR A 94 -10.90 7.11 16.70
C TYR A 94 -12.10 6.34 17.26
N HIS A 95 -12.45 5.20 16.66
CA HIS A 95 -13.65 4.46 17.03
C HIS A 95 -13.50 3.61 18.29
N TRP A 96 -12.33 3.01 18.52
CA TRP A 96 -12.10 2.11 19.66
C TRP A 96 -11.64 2.84 20.93
N PHE A 97 -10.99 4.01 20.80
CA PHE A 97 -10.50 4.77 21.95
C PHE A 97 -11.26 6.10 22.12
N LEU A 98 -11.12 7.04 21.17
CA LEU A 98 -11.64 8.41 21.35
C LEU A 98 -13.17 8.50 21.43
N ASN A 99 -13.89 7.69 20.64
CA ASN A 99 -15.36 7.72 20.60
C ASN A 99 -16.01 6.86 21.70
N THR A 100 -15.23 6.29 22.62
CA THR A 100 -15.78 5.59 23.78
C THR A 100 -16.35 6.59 24.77
N LYS A 101 -17.58 6.36 25.25
CA LYS A 101 -18.30 7.28 26.15
C LYS A 101 -17.44 7.81 27.31
N LYS A 102 -16.71 6.92 27.99
CA LYS A 102 -15.83 7.27 29.12
C LYS A 102 -14.72 8.26 28.75
N ILE A 103 -14.13 8.11 27.56
CA ILE A 103 -13.03 8.98 27.10
C ILE A 103 -13.62 10.28 26.53
N LYS A 104 -14.70 10.17 25.77
CA LYS A 104 -15.35 11.30 25.13
C LYS A 104 -15.90 12.32 26.13
N ASP A 105 -16.59 11.85 27.17
CA ASP A 105 -17.21 12.73 28.17
C ASP A 105 -16.13 13.51 28.95
N GLU A 106 -15.04 12.84 29.36
CA GLU A 106 -13.91 13.45 30.07
C GLU A 106 -13.10 14.38 29.16
N LEU A 107 -12.90 14.00 27.90
CA LEU A 107 -12.19 14.83 26.93
C LEU A 107 -12.96 16.14 26.66
N VAL A 108 -14.29 16.07 26.55
CA VAL A 108 -15.15 17.26 26.41
C VAL A 108 -15.04 18.15 27.65
N TYR A 109 -14.99 17.56 28.85
CA TYR A 109 -14.82 18.31 30.09
C TYR A 109 -13.44 18.97 30.21
N ALA A 110 -12.39 18.30 29.74
CA ALA A 110 -11.01 18.80 29.75
C ALA A 110 -10.73 19.89 28.69
N MET A 111 -11.60 20.05 27.68
CA MET A 111 -11.40 21.01 26.60
C MET A 111 -11.73 22.45 27.03
N PRO A 112 -10.84 23.42 26.77
CA PRO A 112 -11.06 24.82 27.15
C PRO A 112 -12.11 25.50 26.26
N TYR A 113 -12.88 26.43 26.83
CA TYR A 113 -13.96 27.15 26.14
C TYR A 113 -13.50 28.25 25.17
N SER A 114 -12.30 28.81 25.35
CA SER A 114 -11.80 29.89 24.48
C SER A 114 -11.27 29.33 23.16
N GLU A 115 -11.61 29.93 22.02
CA GLU A 115 -11.29 29.41 20.67
C GLU A 115 -9.79 29.17 20.45
N ASN A 116 -8.93 30.10 20.90
CA ASN A 116 -7.47 29.96 20.79
C ASN A 116 -6.91 28.81 21.64
N ALA A 117 -7.44 28.60 22.84
CA ALA A 117 -7.02 27.49 23.70
C ALA A 117 -7.59 26.15 23.21
N LEU A 118 -8.80 26.17 22.64
CA LEU A 118 -9.46 25.00 22.08
C LEU A 118 -8.68 24.45 20.89
N SER A 119 -8.31 25.32 19.94
CA SER A 119 -7.47 24.93 18.80
C SER A 119 -6.16 24.30 19.25
N LYS A 120 -5.48 24.90 20.24
CA LYS A 120 -4.25 24.34 20.82
C LYS A 120 -4.48 22.98 21.47
N ALA A 121 -5.57 22.80 22.22
CA ALA A 121 -5.90 21.53 22.87
C ALA A 121 -6.20 20.42 21.83
N VAL A 122 -6.92 20.74 20.76
CA VAL A 122 -7.20 19.79 19.66
C VAL A 122 -5.90 19.40 18.95
N TRP A 123 -5.03 20.34 18.62
CA TRP A 123 -3.73 20.03 18.03
C TRP A 123 -2.85 19.20 18.96
N GLN A 124 -2.88 19.45 20.26
CA GLN A 124 -2.18 18.62 21.24
C GLN A 124 -2.74 17.20 21.29
N LEU A 125 -4.07 17.04 21.23
CA LEU A 125 -4.71 15.73 21.18
C LEU A 125 -4.28 14.97 19.92
N VAL A 126 -4.37 15.61 18.75
CA VAL A 126 -3.96 15.01 17.47
C VAL A 126 -2.48 14.63 17.51
N LEU A 127 -1.63 15.50 18.06
CA LEU A 127 -0.21 15.25 18.22
C LEU A 127 0.06 14.03 19.10
N LEU A 128 -0.59 13.94 20.27
CA LEU A 128 -0.36 12.89 21.26
C LEU A 128 -1.00 11.54 20.89
N VAL A 129 -2.16 11.55 20.21
CA VAL A 129 -2.89 10.32 19.84
C VAL A 129 -2.36 9.72 18.55
N TYR A 130 -1.99 10.56 17.57
CA TYR A 130 -1.68 10.12 16.20
C TYR A 130 -0.24 10.45 15.80
N PHE A 131 0.11 11.74 15.62
CA PHE A 131 1.34 12.11 14.93
C PHE A 131 2.62 11.69 15.67
N ALA A 132 2.76 12.05 16.95
CA ALA A 132 3.93 11.74 17.74
C ALA A 132 4.14 10.22 17.96
N PRO A 133 3.11 9.42 18.30
CA PRO A 133 3.31 7.97 18.39
C PRO A 133 3.61 7.33 17.03
N PHE A 134 2.95 7.73 15.93
CA PHE A 134 3.24 7.20 14.61
C PHE A 134 4.66 7.52 14.13
N THR A 135 5.11 8.76 14.34
CA THR A 135 6.48 9.18 14.00
C THR A 135 7.51 8.40 14.81
N LEU A 136 7.35 8.28 16.13
CA LEU A 136 8.33 7.57 16.97
C LEU A 136 8.36 6.07 16.72
N VAL A 137 7.22 5.44 16.38
CA VAL A 137 7.21 4.06 15.89
C VAL A 137 8.02 3.97 14.59
N GLY A 138 7.73 4.82 13.61
CA GLY A 138 8.42 4.81 12.32
C GLY A 138 9.92 5.10 12.41
N LEU A 139 10.32 6.06 13.25
CA LEU A 139 11.73 6.39 13.49
C LEU A 139 12.46 5.24 14.18
N GLY A 140 11.85 4.58 15.16
CA GLY A 140 12.43 3.40 15.81
C GLY A 140 12.65 2.25 14.83
N LEU A 141 11.73 2.05 13.88
CA LEU A 141 11.87 1.05 12.81
C LEU A 141 13.04 1.37 11.87
N VAL A 142 13.15 2.62 11.41
CA VAL A 142 14.28 3.05 10.57
C VAL A 142 15.61 2.96 11.35
N THR A 143 15.60 3.31 12.64
CA THR A 143 16.78 3.19 13.51
C THR A 143 17.25 1.74 13.58
N SER A 144 16.32 0.80 13.78
CA SER A 144 16.60 -0.63 13.80
C SER A 144 17.11 -1.12 12.45
N LEU A 145 16.52 -0.66 11.35
CA LEU A 145 16.97 -1.00 10.00
C LEU A 145 18.41 -0.55 9.73
N VAL A 146 18.81 0.64 10.19
CA VAL A 146 20.15 1.20 9.95
C VAL A 146 21.19 0.62 10.90
N LEU A 147 20.88 0.48 12.19
CA LEU A 147 21.88 0.11 13.21
C LEU A 147 21.95 -1.39 13.48
N ALA A 148 20.83 -2.11 13.37
CA ALA A 148 20.76 -3.54 13.69
C ALA A 148 19.66 -4.25 12.87
N PRO A 149 19.86 -4.47 11.55
CA PRO A 149 18.85 -5.05 10.66
C PRO A 149 18.27 -6.38 11.15
N GLY A 150 19.09 -7.21 11.82
CA GLY A 150 18.65 -8.50 12.38
C GLY A 150 17.59 -8.37 13.49
N LEU A 151 17.43 -7.20 14.09
CA LEU A 151 16.42 -6.92 15.12
C LEU A 151 15.18 -6.23 14.55
N TYR A 152 15.09 -5.99 13.25
CA TYR A 152 14.01 -5.21 12.63
C TYR A 152 12.61 -5.75 12.97
N VAL A 153 12.40 -7.06 12.81
CA VAL A 153 11.11 -7.71 13.09
C VAL A 153 10.78 -7.66 14.58
N HIS A 154 11.75 -7.95 15.46
CA HIS A 154 11.55 -7.88 16.91
C HIS A 154 11.23 -6.45 17.37
N THR A 155 11.90 -5.46 16.79
CA THR A 155 11.63 -4.04 17.03
C THR A 155 10.23 -3.69 16.58
N GLY A 156 9.80 -4.13 15.40
CA GLY A 156 8.46 -3.88 14.89
C GLY A 156 7.33 -4.48 15.72
N LEU A 157 7.60 -5.51 16.52
CA LEU A 157 6.62 -6.08 17.44
C LEU A 157 6.64 -5.42 18.82
N LEU A 158 7.83 -5.16 19.38
CA LEU A 158 7.96 -4.69 20.77
C LEU A 158 7.91 -3.15 20.90
N TRP A 159 8.53 -2.44 19.96
CA TRP A 159 8.64 -0.98 19.98
C TRP A 159 7.27 -0.27 19.98
N PRO A 160 6.28 -0.69 19.16
CA PRO A 160 4.92 -0.14 19.24
C PRO A 160 4.29 -0.22 20.62
N GLY A 161 4.52 -1.31 21.35
CA GLY A 161 3.99 -1.49 22.71
C GLY A 161 4.58 -0.45 23.68
N LEU A 162 5.89 -0.22 23.60
CA LEU A 162 6.58 0.77 24.43
C LEU A 162 6.12 2.20 24.13
N ILE A 163 6.02 2.55 22.84
CA ILE A 163 5.52 3.87 22.42
C ILE A 163 4.06 4.04 22.83
N GLY A 164 3.20 3.03 22.61
CA GLY A 164 1.82 3.04 23.06
C GLY A 164 1.70 3.30 24.57
N LEU A 165 2.59 2.71 25.37
CA LEU A 165 2.59 2.90 26.82
C LEU A 165 3.00 4.31 27.22
N ALA A 166 4.07 4.83 26.64
CA ALA A 166 4.54 6.18 26.89
C ALA A 166 3.46 7.23 26.54
N PHE A 167 2.84 7.12 25.35
CA PHE A 167 1.81 8.05 24.92
C PHE A 167 0.47 7.86 25.65
N GLY A 168 0.12 6.62 26.02
CA GLY A 168 -1.05 6.36 26.86
C GLY A 168 -0.95 7.04 28.22
N ILE A 169 0.22 7.01 28.85
CA ILE A 169 0.49 7.71 30.12
C ILE A 169 0.46 9.23 29.91
N ALA A 170 1.12 9.73 28.85
CA ALA A 170 1.13 11.16 28.54
C ALA A 170 -0.28 11.72 28.28
N LEU A 171 -1.12 10.98 27.55
CA LEU A 171 -2.52 11.32 27.32
C LEU A 171 -3.32 11.36 28.62
N GLN A 172 -3.14 10.36 29.48
CA GLN A 172 -3.84 10.31 30.76
C GLN A 172 -3.48 11.50 31.65
N ILE A 173 -2.20 11.85 31.75
CA ILE A 173 -1.75 13.00 32.56
C ILE A 173 -2.24 14.31 31.95
N ARG A 174 -2.18 14.46 30.62
CA ARG A 174 -2.47 15.73 29.95
C ARG A 174 -3.95 16.10 29.96
N PHE A 175 -4.83 15.12 29.81
CA PHE A 175 -6.27 15.30 29.69
C PHE A 175 -7.06 14.78 30.90
N ASP A 176 -6.37 14.47 32.00
CA ASP A 176 -6.94 13.94 33.25
C ASP A 176 -7.90 12.77 33.03
N LEU A 177 -7.51 11.84 32.15
CA LEU A 177 -8.36 10.70 31.77
C LEU A 177 -8.52 9.71 32.93
N PRO A 178 -9.58 8.87 32.92
CA PRO A 178 -9.83 7.89 33.97
C PRO A 178 -8.63 6.97 34.26
N ARG A 179 -8.54 6.49 35.50
CA ARG A 179 -7.51 5.53 35.92
C ARG A 179 -7.54 4.31 34.99
N TRP A 180 -6.35 3.90 34.51
CA TRP A 180 -6.12 2.80 33.56
C TRP A 180 -6.45 3.09 32.08
N SER A 181 -6.77 4.34 31.73
CA SER A 181 -6.96 4.74 30.32
C SER A 181 -5.72 4.45 29.47
N PHE A 182 -4.51 4.51 30.05
CA PHE A 182 -3.28 4.15 29.36
C PHE A 182 -3.24 2.69 28.87
N LEU A 183 -3.78 1.73 29.63
CA LEU A 183 -3.86 0.32 29.21
C LEU A 183 -4.84 0.15 28.04
N SER A 184 -5.97 0.83 28.12
CA SER A 184 -6.95 0.85 27.03
C SER A 184 -6.35 1.45 25.76
N TYR A 185 -5.55 2.52 25.89
CA TYR A 185 -4.85 3.12 24.76
C TYR A 185 -3.83 2.15 24.16
N ILE A 186 -2.94 1.54 24.96
CA ILE A 186 -1.95 0.57 24.44
C ILE A 186 -2.63 -0.54 23.66
N TRP A 187 -3.66 -1.17 24.24
CA TRP A 187 -4.35 -2.29 23.60
C TRP A 187 -5.01 -1.89 22.28
N THR A 188 -5.64 -0.71 22.24
CA THR A 188 -6.29 -0.20 21.03
C THR A 188 -5.31 0.33 19.99
N ALA A 189 -4.17 0.88 20.41
CA ALA A 189 -3.15 1.47 19.54
C ALA A 189 -2.19 0.43 18.94
N TYR A 190 -2.04 -0.73 19.58
CA TYR A 190 -1.11 -1.78 19.14
C TYR A 190 -1.39 -2.25 17.70
N ILE A 191 -2.65 -2.58 17.39
CA ILE A 191 -3.05 -3.00 16.04
C ILE A 191 -2.84 -1.89 14.99
N PRO A 192 -3.28 -0.64 15.20
CA PRO A 192 -2.93 0.51 14.37
C PRO A 192 -1.43 0.66 14.10
N PHE A 193 -0.58 0.48 15.11
CA PHE A 193 0.86 0.58 14.94
C PHE A 193 1.43 -0.58 14.14
N LEU A 194 0.89 -1.80 14.27
CA LEU A 194 1.28 -2.93 13.42
C LEU A 194 0.89 -2.70 11.96
N ILE A 195 -0.28 -2.11 11.69
CA ILE A 195 -0.69 -1.72 10.34
C ILE A 195 0.28 -0.69 9.78
N LEU A 196 0.67 0.32 10.57
CA LEU A 196 1.66 1.32 10.20
C LEU A 196 3.03 0.68 9.92
N PHE A 197 3.44 -0.32 10.72
CA PHE A 197 4.67 -1.08 10.49
C PHE A 197 4.66 -1.80 9.13
N VAL A 198 3.55 -2.45 8.78
CA VAL A 198 3.39 -3.12 7.47
C VAL A 198 3.42 -2.10 6.33
N LEU A 199 2.71 -0.98 6.47
CA LEU A 199 2.72 0.10 5.49
C LEU A 199 4.14 0.66 5.28
N LEU A 200 4.82 1.01 6.36
CA LEU A 200 6.17 1.56 6.31
C LEU A 200 7.16 0.56 5.69
N SER A 201 7.07 -0.71 6.07
CA SER A 201 7.92 -1.78 5.50
C SER A 201 7.68 -1.94 4.00
N THR A 202 6.42 -1.86 3.55
CA THR A 202 6.08 -1.93 2.12
C THR A 202 6.67 -0.75 1.35
N VAL A 203 6.58 0.47 1.92
CA VAL A 203 7.16 1.67 1.31
C VAL A 203 8.69 1.60 1.28
N LEU A 204 9.32 1.20 2.39
CA LEU A 204 10.78 1.06 2.48
C LEU A 204 11.29 0.00 1.49
N GLN A 205 10.73 -1.20 1.48
CA GLN A 205 11.14 -2.27 0.57
C GLN A 205 11.09 -1.84 -0.89
N SER A 206 10.08 -1.05 -1.26
CA SER A 206 9.90 -0.62 -2.64
C SER A 206 10.73 0.62 -3.00
N SER A 207 11.15 1.42 -2.03
CA SER A 207 11.97 2.63 -2.23
C SER A 207 13.47 2.41 -2.03
N LEU A 208 13.88 1.38 -1.29
CA LEU A 208 15.29 1.04 -1.02
C LEU A 208 16.16 0.97 -2.29
N PRO A 209 15.77 0.31 -3.39
CA PRO A 209 16.60 0.23 -4.60
C PRO A 209 16.88 1.59 -5.27
N ILE A 210 16.05 2.60 -4.98
CA ILE A 210 16.23 3.98 -5.44
C ILE A 210 17.11 4.74 -4.44
N ILE A 211 16.85 4.57 -3.14
CA ILE A 211 17.55 5.25 -2.05
C ILE A 211 19.02 4.81 -1.96
N GLU A 212 19.31 3.54 -2.22
CA GLU A 212 20.68 2.99 -2.25
C GLU A 212 21.53 3.56 -3.39
N LYS A 213 20.91 4.13 -4.44
CA LYS A 213 21.62 4.76 -5.57
C LYS A 213 21.91 6.24 -5.34
N LEU A 214 21.43 6.82 -4.25
CA LEU A 214 21.66 8.21 -3.90
C LEU A 214 23.02 8.37 -3.20
N ASP A 215 23.65 9.52 -3.38
CA ASP A 215 24.86 9.90 -2.65
C ASP A 215 24.61 9.89 -1.12
N ASP A 216 25.64 9.60 -0.34
CA ASP A 216 25.59 9.50 1.14
C ASP A 216 24.93 10.72 1.82
N VAL A 217 25.07 11.90 1.21
CA VAL A 217 24.48 13.16 1.69
C VAL A 217 22.95 13.11 1.71
N TRP A 218 22.33 12.44 0.73
CA TRP A 218 20.88 12.36 0.58
C TRP A 218 20.29 11.04 1.06
N HIS A 219 21.09 9.98 1.09
CA HIS A 219 20.68 8.64 1.49
C HIS A 219 20.01 8.63 2.89
N TYR A 220 20.72 9.08 3.93
CA TYR A 220 20.19 9.05 5.29
C TYR A 220 19.04 10.04 5.51
N PRO A 221 19.12 11.33 5.13
CA PRO A 221 18.02 12.26 5.34
C PRO A 221 16.70 11.81 4.72
N ILE A 222 16.74 11.23 3.52
CA ILE A 222 15.54 10.72 2.85
C ILE A 222 14.98 9.51 3.60
N LEU A 223 15.84 8.58 4.02
CA LEU A 223 15.44 7.40 4.77
C LEU A 223 14.72 7.78 6.08
N TRP A 224 15.23 8.79 6.81
CA TRP A 224 14.61 9.31 8.03
C TRP A 224 13.37 10.17 7.78
N ALA A 225 13.25 10.82 6.61
CA ALA A 225 12.08 11.62 6.26
C ALA A 225 10.83 10.77 5.96
N ILE A 226 11.00 9.58 5.39
CA ILE A 226 9.89 8.66 5.03
C ILE A 226 8.90 8.42 6.19
N PRO A 227 9.34 7.98 7.40
CA PRO A 227 8.41 7.77 8.50
C PRO A 227 7.71 9.05 8.97
N LEU A 228 8.35 10.22 8.87
CA LEU A 228 7.69 11.50 9.19
C LEU A 228 6.57 11.83 8.20
N VAL A 229 6.85 11.68 6.91
CA VAL A 229 5.87 11.98 5.85
C VAL A 229 4.69 11.02 5.94
N ILE A 230 4.94 9.72 6.12
CA ILE A 230 3.86 8.73 6.28
C ILE A 230 3.04 9.02 7.53
N ALA A 231 3.69 9.31 8.67
CA ALA A 231 2.98 9.65 9.90
C ALA A 231 2.13 10.92 9.75
N ALA A 232 2.61 11.94 9.03
CA ALA A 232 1.84 13.13 8.70
C ALA A 232 0.60 12.78 7.87
N MET A 233 0.77 12.01 6.80
CA MET A 233 -0.33 11.59 5.91
C MET A 233 -1.39 10.78 6.66
N VAL A 234 -0.98 9.76 7.42
CA VAL A 234 -1.89 8.91 8.22
C VAL A 234 -2.59 9.75 9.29
N THR A 235 -1.91 10.73 9.88
CA THR A 235 -2.54 11.66 10.85
C THR A 235 -3.61 12.52 10.19
N VAL A 236 -3.37 13.07 9.00
CA VAL A 236 -4.38 13.86 8.27
C VAL A 236 -5.58 12.98 7.90
N CYS A 237 -5.35 11.74 7.45
CA CYS A 237 -6.42 10.77 7.23
C CYS A 237 -7.22 10.49 8.52
N ALA A 238 -6.52 10.34 9.65
CA ALA A 238 -7.14 10.16 10.96
C ALA A 238 -8.00 11.36 11.36
N MET A 239 -7.53 12.58 11.09
CA MET A 239 -8.30 13.81 11.35
C MET A 239 -9.61 13.85 10.54
N GLY A 240 -9.60 13.28 9.33
CA GLY A 240 -10.80 13.12 8.52
C GLY A 240 -11.95 12.41 9.24
N HIS A 241 -11.67 11.50 10.18
CA HIS A 241 -12.71 10.81 10.95
C HIS A 241 -13.51 11.73 11.88
N PHE A 242 -12.95 12.85 12.32
CA PHE A 242 -13.71 13.85 13.09
C PHE A 242 -14.78 14.54 12.20
N ALA A 243 -14.53 14.66 10.89
CA ALA A 243 -15.48 15.18 9.90
C ALA A 243 -16.39 14.08 9.29
N GLY A 244 -16.16 12.81 9.65
CA GLY A 244 -16.97 11.66 9.23
C GLY A 244 -16.30 10.76 8.19
N TRP A 245 -16.93 9.61 7.92
CA TRP A 245 -16.37 8.55 7.06
C TRP A 245 -16.06 8.99 5.63
N ASN A 246 -16.89 9.86 5.05
CA ASN A 246 -16.67 10.34 3.67
C ASN A 246 -15.39 11.18 3.57
N ALA A 247 -15.13 12.03 4.56
CA ALA A 247 -13.93 12.83 4.62
C ALA A 247 -12.69 11.96 4.80
N ALA A 248 -12.74 11.02 5.75
CA ALA A 248 -11.66 10.06 5.97
C ALA A 248 -11.32 9.24 4.72
N LEU A 249 -12.33 8.77 3.97
CA LEU A 249 -12.13 8.03 2.72
C LEU A 249 -11.57 8.92 1.61
N LEU A 250 -11.97 10.19 1.53
CA LEU A 250 -11.44 11.13 0.54
C LEU A 250 -9.94 11.39 0.78
N PHE A 251 -9.57 11.75 2.00
CA PHE A 251 -8.16 11.95 2.37
C PHE A 251 -7.36 10.66 2.24
N GLY A 252 -7.95 9.52 2.65
CA GLY A 252 -7.38 8.19 2.50
C GLY A 252 -7.09 7.82 1.05
N LEU A 253 -8.03 8.07 0.15
CA LEU A 253 -7.85 7.83 -1.28
C LEU A 253 -6.71 8.70 -1.83
N PHE A 254 -6.72 10.00 -1.51
CA PHE A 254 -5.69 10.93 -1.97
C PHE A 254 -4.29 10.53 -1.49
N PHE A 255 -4.09 10.42 -0.17
CA PHE A 255 -2.79 10.08 0.40
C PHE A 255 -2.38 8.63 0.12
N GLY A 256 -3.32 7.69 0.08
CA GLY A 256 -3.05 6.31 -0.31
C GLY A 256 -2.53 6.19 -1.75
N LEU A 257 -3.08 6.98 -2.69
CA LEU A 257 -2.56 7.05 -4.06
C LEU A 257 -1.17 7.71 -4.12
N VAL A 258 -0.94 8.77 -3.33
CA VAL A 258 0.39 9.39 -3.22
C VAL A 258 1.42 8.39 -2.69
N VAL A 259 1.09 7.64 -1.64
CA VAL A 259 1.95 6.59 -1.07
C VAL A 259 2.19 5.49 -2.10
N ALA A 260 1.15 4.98 -2.76
CA ALA A 260 1.27 3.93 -3.77
C ALA A 260 2.10 4.36 -4.98
N GLY A 261 2.01 5.65 -5.37
CA GLY A 261 2.83 6.23 -6.43
C GLY A 261 4.29 6.37 -6.02
N TYR A 262 4.55 6.98 -4.87
CA TYR A 262 5.90 7.19 -4.35
C TYR A 262 6.63 5.87 -4.08
N SER A 263 5.94 4.88 -3.51
CA SER A 263 6.52 3.58 -3.23
C SER A 263 6.72 2.73 -4.49
N GLY A 264 6.44 3.23 -5.70
CA GLY A 264 6.52 2.43 -6.91
C GLY A 264 5.54 1.25 -6.96
N VAL A 265 4.61 1.15 -6.01
CA VAL A 265 3.57 0.11 -6.00
C VAL A 265 2.73 0.24 -7.27
N LEU A 266 2.34 1.46 -7.66
CA LEU A 266 1.62 1.69 -8.93
C LEU A 266 2.40 1.19 -10.17
N THR A 267 3.73 1.29 -10.16
CA THR A 267 4.58 0.85 -11.28
C THR A 267 4.77 -0.66 -11.33
N THR A 268 4.58 -1.35 -10.21
CA THR A 268 4.71 -2.82 -10.08
C THR A 268 3.37 -3.53 -10.13
N VAL A 269 2.24 -2.80 -10.06
CA VAL A 269 0.88 -3.35 -10.24
C VAL A 269 0.78 -4.20 -11.51
N PRO A 270 1.28 -3.77 -12.69
CA PRO A 270 1.16 -4.58 -13.90
C PRO A 270 1.82 -5.95 -13.76
N GLU A 271 3.08 -6.00 -13.33
CA GLU A 271 3.82 -7.26 -13.14
C GLU A 271 3.16 -8.16 -12.09
N ARG A 272 2.73 -7.59 -10.96
CA ARG A 272 2.05 -8.35 -9.90
C ARG A 272 0.69 -8.88 -10.34
N ALA A 273 -0.06 -8.12 -11.14
CA ALA A 273 -1.34 -8.56 -11.69
C ALA A 273 -1.15 -9.71 -12.68
N ILE A 274 -0.19 -9.61 -13.61
CA ILE A 274 0.11 -10.69 -14.58
C ILE A 274 0.62 -11.95 -13.86
N LYS A 275 1.49 -11.79 -12.85
CA LYS A 275 1.94 -12.91 -12.00
C LYS A 275 0.78 -13.55 -11.26
N GLY A 276 -0.10 -12.73 -10.66
CA GLY A 276 -1.28 -13.20 -9.93
C GLY A 276 -2.31 -13.94 -10.80
N LEU A 277 -2.43 -13.57 -12.08
CA LEU A 277 -3.23 -14.30 -13.07
C LEU A 277 -2.53 -15.58 -13.58
N GLY A 278 -1.26 -15.78 -13.24
CA GLY A 278 -0.46 -16.89 -13.72
C GLY A 278 -0.17 -16.84 -15.22
N LEU A 279 -0.19 -15.64 -15.82
CA LEU A 279 0.01 -15.45 -17.26
C LEU A 279 1.46 -15.10 -17.63
N GLY A 280 2.29 -14.73 -16.65
CA GLY A 280 3.67 -14.27 -16.89
C GLY A 280 4.30 -13.66 -15.63
N ALA A 281 5.51 -13.09 -15.78
CA ALA A 281 6.31 -12.55 -14.68
C ALA A 281 6.61 -13.57 -13.55
N TYR A 282 6.87 -14.82 -13.91
CA TYR A 282 7.25 -15.88 -12.96
C TYR A 282 8.45 -16.69 -13.46
N GLU A 283 9.18 -17.32 -12.54
CA GLU A 283 10.27 -18.23 -12.86
C GLU A 283 9.74 -19.66 -13.05
N ALA A 284 10.03 -20.25 -14.21
CA ALA A 284 9.80 -21.66 -14.49
C ALA A 284 11.07 -22.46 -14.13
N GLU A 285 10.88 -23.55 -13.38
CA GLU A 285 11.97 -24.45 -13.01
C GLU A 285 12.44 -25.25 -14.23
N MET A 286 11.49 -25.75 -15.01
CA MET A 286 11.77 -26.43 -16.27
C MET A 286 10.64 -26.23 -17.28
N ILE A 287 11.02 -26.07 -18.55
CA ILE A 287 10.14 -26.09 -19.71
C ILE A 287 10.63 -27.21 -20.62
N VAL A 288 9.75 -28.17 -20.92
CA VAL A 288 10.05 -29.29 -21.81
C VAL A 288 9.54 -28.94 -23.21
N LEU A 289 10.46 -28.90 -24.16
CA LEU A 289 10.16 -28.60 -25.56
C LEU A 289 9.88 -29.88 -26.35
N ASP A 290 9.18 -29.76 -27.46
CA ASP A 290 9.00 -30.86 -28.40
C ASP A 290 10.33 -31.16 -29.13
N PRO A 291 10.76 -32.43 -29.24
CA PRO A 291 11.97 -32.82 -29.94
C PRO A 291 12.09 -32.27 -31.36
N ASP A 292 10.96 -32.08 -32.07
CA ASP A 292 10.95 -31.52 -33.42
C ASP A 292 11.47 -30.08 -33.47
N PHE A 293 11.35 -29.34 -32.36
CA PHE A 293 11.87 -27.98 -32.21
C PHE A 293 13.37 -27.97 -31.91
N CYS A 294 13.86 -28.90 -31.08
CA CYS A 294 15.27 -28.97 -30.67
C CYS A 294 16.24 -29.44 -31.76
N ASN A 295 15.76 -30.13 -32.78
CA ASN A 295 16.60 -30.63 -33.88
C ASN A 295 17.10 -29.50 -34.80
N ARG A 296 16.63 -28.26 -34.59
CA ARG A 296 17.16 -27.06 -35.24
C ARG A 296 18.33 -26.54 -34.42
N GLU A 297 19.43 -26.14 -35.06
CA GLU A 297 20.62 -25.58 -34.38
C GLU A 297 20.22 -24.34 -33.57
N LEU A 298 19.94 -24.54 -32.28
CA LEU A 298 19.43 -23.54 -31.33
C LEU A 298 20.34 -23.47 -30.09
N SER A 299 21.62 -23.86 -30.24
CA SER A 299 22.63 -23.85 -29.18
C SER A 299 22.85 -22.46 -28.57
N GLU A 300 22.54 -21.39 -29.31
CA GLU A 300 22.58 -20.00 -28.84
C GLU A 300 21.50 -19.66 -27.80
N LEU A 301 20.46 -20.48 -27.65
CA LEU A 301 19.33 -20.26 -26.74
C LEU A 301 19.49 -20.93 -25.36
N GLY A 302 20.61 -21.62 -25.12
CA GLY A 302 20.90 -22.28 -23.84
C GLY A 302 20.02 -23.51 -23.57
N ILE A 303 19.48 -24.14 -24.62
CA ILE A 303 18.70 -25.40 -24.52
C ILE A 303 19.67 -26.54 -24.20
N ALA A 304 19.42 -27.27 -23.12
CA ALA A 304 20.22 -28.44 -22.75
C ALA A 304 19.96 -29.61 -23.73
N GLU A 305 20.90 -30.56 -23.81
CA GLU A 305 20.79 -31.73 -24.71
C GLU A 305 19.54 -32.60 -24.45
N ASP A 306 18.91 -32.45 -23.27
CA ASP A 306 17.66 -33.10 -22.89
C ASP A 306 16.40 -32.37 -23.39
N CYS A 307 16.52 -31.40 -24.32
CA CYS A 307 15.41 -30.57 -24.81
C CYS A 307 14.69 -29.78 -23.70
N THR A 308 15.37 -29.51 -22.59
CA THR A 308 14.80 -28.71 -21.50
C THR A 308 15.45 -27.34 -21.39
N LEU A 309 14.62 -26.37 -21.05
CA LEU A 309 15.03 -25.05 -20.61
C LEU A 309 14.82 -24.98 -19.11
N ARG A 310 15.87 -24.67 -18.34
CA ARG A 310 15.83 -24.63 -16.87
C ARG A 310 16.03 -23.21 -16.35
N ASN A 311 15.36 -22.87 -15.25
CA ASN A 311 15.44 -21.56 -14.61
C ASN A 311 15.13 -20.38 -15.57
N VAL A 312 14.08 -20.52 -16.37
CA VAL A 312 13.70 -19.49 -17.35
C VAL A 312 12.68 -18.54 -16.76
N HIS A 313 12.87 -17.25 -17.01
CA HIS A 313 11.86 -16.26 -16.67
C HIS A 313 10.79 -16.21 -17.75
N VAL A 314 9.56 -16.58 -17.39
CA VAL A 314 8.41 -16.56 -18.28
C VAL A 314 7.82 -15.16 -18.26
N VAL A 315 8.02 -14.41 -19.35
CA VAL A 315 7.44 -13.08 -19.52
C VAL A 315 5.97 -13.20 -19.85
N TRP A 316 5.58 -14.13 -20.73
CA TRP A 316 4.19 -14.27 -21.12
C TRP A 316 3.89 -15.69 -21.60
N SER A 317 2.79 -16.30 -21.16
CA SER A 317 2.45 -17.70 -21.42
C SER A 317 1.04 -17.91 -21.97
N PHE A 318 0.45 -16.92 -22.65
CA PHE A 318 -0.92 -17.02 -23.17
C PHE A 318 -1.01 -16.64 -24.66
N GLY A 319 -1.71 -17.45 -25.46
CA GLY A 319 -1.82 -17.26 -26.91
C GLY A 319 -0.92 -18.21 -27.71
N ASP A 320 -0.56 -17.81 -28.93
CA ASP A 320 0.09 -18.70 -29.91
C ASP A 320 1.59 -18.92 -29.66
N ALA A 321 2.23 -18.02 -28.89
CA ALA A 321 3.63 -18.11 -28.53
C ALA A 321 3.85 -17.74 -27.06
N ILE A 322 4.78 -18.44 -26.42
CA ILE A 322 5.27 -18.14 -25.08
C ILE A 322 6.53 -17.28 -25.22
N VAL A 323 6.54 -16.15 -24.52
CA VAL A 323 7.66 -15.21 -24.48
C VAL A 323 8.50 -15.51 -23.25
N LEU A 324 9.76 -15.86 -23.49
CA LEU A 324 10.71 -16.32 -22.49
C LEU A 324 11.94 -15.43 -22.46
N ARG A 325 12.56 -15.30 -21.28
CA ARG A 325 13.88 -14.70 -21.12
C ARG A 325 14.82 -15.75 -20.51
N PRO A 326 15.84 -16.24 -21.26
CA PRO A 326 16.72 -17.33 -20.83
C PRO A 326 17.57 -17.01 -19.60
N ALA A 327 17.92 -15.74 -19.38
CA ALA A 327 18.65 -15.27 -18.19
C ALA A 327 18.09 -13.92 -17.74
N LEU A 328 17.96 -13.68 -16.42
CA LEU A 328 17.42 -12.42 -15.89
C LEU A 328 18.17 -11.18 -16.38
N ASP A 329 19.49 -11.31 -16.60
CA ASP A 329 20.40 -10.21 -16.91
C ASP A 329 20.58 -9.94 -18.41
N GLN A 330 19.97 -10.74 -19.29
CA GLN A 330 20.05 -10.55 -20.74
C GLN A 330 18.72 -10.09 -21.34
N PRO A 331 18.69 -9.04 -22.18
CA PRO A 331 17.47 -8.53 -22.79
C PRO A 331 16.93 -9.42 -23.92
N LEU A 332 17.60 -10.54 -24.23
CA LEU A 332 17.20 -11.44 -25.30
C LEU A 332 15.88 -12.12 -24.94
N GLN A 333 14.82 -11.77 -25.65
CA GLN A 333 13.51 -12.42 -25.54
C GLN A 333 13.36 -13.44 -26.65
N VAL A 334 12.89 -14.62 -26.28
CA VAL A 334 12.68 -15.74 -27.18
C VAL A 334 11.19 -16.01 -27.24
N GLN A 335 10.63 -16.03 -28.44
CA GLN A 335 9.25 -16.41 -28.66
C GLN A 335 9.20 -17.85 -29.17
N ILE A 336 8.66 -18.75 -28.37
CA ILE A 336 8.50 -20.16 -28.75
C ILE A 336 7.01 -20.40 -29.02
N PRO A 337 6.62 -20.88 -30.21
CA PRO A 337 5.22 -21.22 -30.48
C PRO A 337 4.72 -22.26 -29.46
N ALA A 338 3.54 -22.02 -28.89
CA ALA A 338 2.99 -22.82 -27.80
C ALA A 338 2.79 -24.30 -28.18
N MET A 339 2.62 -24.59 -29.47
CA MET A 339 2.53 -25.96 -30.01
C MET A 339 3.79 -26.80 -29.76
N PHE A 340 4.95 -26.19 -29.53
CA PHE A 340 6.20 -26.88 -29.27
C PHE A 340 6.51 -27.03 -27.78
N ILE A 341 5.57 -26.73 -26.89
CA ILE A 341 5.77 -26.80 -25.43
C ILE A 341 4.93 -27.95 -24.88
N ARG A 342 5.61 -28.98 -24.37
CA ARG A 342 4.95 -30.19 -23.82
C ARG A 342 4.56 -30.04 -22.37
N SER A 343 5.40 -29.41 -21.56
CA SER A 343 5.10 -29.16 -20.15
C SER A 343 5.88 -27.97 -19.61
N LEU A 344 5.29 -27.32 -18.60
CA LEU A 344 5.88 -26.20 -17.87
C LEU A 344 5.74 -26.48 -16.38
N ALA A 345 6.87 -26.65 -15.69
CA ALA A 345 6.90 -26.77 -14.23
C ALA A 345 7.29 -25.42 -13.62
N ARG A 346 6.41 -24.89 -12.78
CA ARG A 346 6.67 -23.68 -12.00
C ARG A 346 7.52 -24.03 -10.80
N LYS A 347 8.47 -23.16 -10.49
CA LYS A 347 9.23 -23.27 -9.25
C LYS A 347 8.28 -23.04 -8.07
N ALA A 348 8.23 -23.97 -7.12
CA ALA A 348 7.46 -23.79 -5.90
C ALA A 348 8.09 -22.67 -5.06
N GLU A 349 7.35 -21.59 -4.83
CA GLU A 349 7.76 -20.48 -3.96
C GLU A 349 7.65 -20.97 -2.49
N GLY A 350 8.68 -21.66 -2.00
CA GLY A 350 8.65 -22.29 -0.66
C GLY A 350 10.00 -22.67 -0.03
N ASP A 351 11.09 -22.79 -0.78
CA ASP A 351 12.42 -23.10 -0.21
C ASP A 351 13.41 -21.97 -0.52
N ARG A 352 13.46 -20.97 0.36
CA ARG A 352 14.65 -20.16 0.66
C ARG A 352 14.64 -19.71 2.11
#